data_AF-A0AAJ2TBZ3-F1
#
_entry.id   AF-A0AAJ2TBZ3-F1
#
_cell.length_a   1.000
_cell.length_b   1.000
_cell.length_c   1.000
_cell.angle_alpha   90.00
_cell.angle_beta   90.00
_cell.angle_gamma   90.00
#
_symmetry.space_group_name_H-M   'P 1'
#
loop_
_entity.id
_entity.type
_entity.pdbx_description
1 polymer ?
#
loop_
_entity_poly.entity_id
_entity_poly.type
_entity_poly.pdbx_seq_one_letter_code
_entity_poly.pdbx_strand_id
1 'polypeptide(L)'
;MNEPYLAKLPRGFIDLRPLADDKRVLKNPHKGWYVHYIDNGMVRPTYRDKMPHGDLLEDFPGLSHLYLRVDWADIEPEEGEFDFSELDRIFAEWEGRCNFSFR
;
A
#
# COMPACT_ATOMS: atom_id res chain seq x y z
N MET A 1 -32.24 -20.93 -14.72
CA MET A 1 -31.22 -20.16 -15.45
C MET A 1 -30.24 -21.17 -16.04
N ASN A 2 -30.18 -21.26 -17.37
CA ASN A 2 -29.28 -22.17 -18.09
C ASN A 2 -27.87 -21.57 -18.08
N GLU A 3 -26.88 -22.28 -17.55
CA GLU A 3 -25.47 -21.89 -17.71
C GLU A 3 -24.82 -22.68 -18.86
N PRO A 4 -24.53 -22.05 -20.01
CA PRO A 4 -23.92 -22.68 -21.18
C PRO A 4 -22.40 -22.92 -21.04
N TYR A 5 -21.80 -22.72 -19.87
CA TYR A 5 -20.35 -22.72 -19.67
C TYR A 5 -19.73 -24.04 -19.24
N LEU A 6 -20.51 -25.12 -19.11
CA LEU A 6 -19.97 -26.48 -18.90
C LEU A 6 -19.49 -27.10 -20.22
N ALA A 7 -18.68 -26.36 -20.97
CA ALA A 7 -17.73 -26.97 -21.88
C ALA A 7 -16.88 -27.97 -21.06
N LYS A 8 -16.58 -29.14 -21.61
CA LYS A 8 -15.83 -30.21 -20.93
C LYS A 8 -14.61 -29.62 -20.22
N LEU A 9 -14.71 -29.52 -18.91
CA LEU A 9 -13.65 -28.97 -18.08
C LEU A 9 -12.39 -29.84 -18.28
N PRO A 10 -11.20 -29.24 -18.39
CA PRO A 10 -9.98 -29.98 -18.67
C PRO A 10 -9.72 -31.04 -17.57
N ARG A 11 -9.03 -32.11 -17.94
CA ARG A 11 -8.66 -33.18 -17.01
C ARG A 11 -7.83 -32.57 -15.87
N GLY A 12 -8.23 -32.78 -14.62
CA GLY A 12 -7.60 -32.16 -13.45
C GLY A 12 -8.22 -30.83 -13.01
N PHE A 13 -9.30 -30.38 -13.64
CA PHE A 13 -10.06 -29.23 -13.16
C PHE A 13 -10.71 -29.53 -11.79
N ILE A 14 -10.42 -28.69 -10.79
CA ILE A 14 -11.04 -28.73 -9.47
C ILE A 14 -11.91 -27.49 -9.32
N ASP A 15 -13.20 -27.67 -9.12
CA ASP A 15 -14.13 -26.57 -8.87
C ASP A 15 -14.07 -26.16 -7.39
N LEU A 16 -13.58 -24.95 -7.12
CA LEU A 16 -13.50 -24.40 -5.76
C LEU A 16 -14.69 -23.48 -5.42
N ARG A 17 -15.61 -23.21 -6.35
CA ARG A 17 -16.80 -22.38 -6.08
C ARG A 17 -17.63 -22.86 -4.89
N PRO A 18 -17.78 -24.18 -4.63
CA PRO A 18 -18.47 -24.65 -3.42
C PRO A 18 -17.76 -24.27 -2.11
N LEU A 19 -16.47 -23.92 -2.15
CA LEU A 19 -15.71 -23.45 -0.99
C LEU A 19 -15.79 -21.93 -0.79
N ALA A 20 -16.44 -21.20 -1.71
CA ALA A 20 -16.63 -19.77 -1.57
C ALA A 20 -17.52 -19.48 -0.35
N ASP A 21 -17.08 -18.54 0.48
CA ASP A 21 -17.79 -18.08 1.67
C ASP A 21 -17.80 -16.56 1.68
N ASP A 22 -18.97 -16.00 1.41
CA ASP A 22 -19.24 -14.56 1.40
C ASP A 22 -19.83 -14.06 2.73
N LYS A 23 -20.07 -14.95 3.70
CA LYS A 23 -20.74 -14.63 4.97
C LYS A 23 -19.76 -14.47 6.11
N ARG A 24 -18.65 -15.21 6.11
CA ARG A 24 -17.64 -15.10 7.17
C ARG A 24 -16.76 -13.87 6.96
N VAL A 25 -16.67 -13.04 8.00
CA VAL A 25 -15.72 -11.92 8.03
C VAL A 25 -14.30 -12.47 8.02
N LEU A 26 -13.53 -12.12 6.98
CA LEU A 26 -12.10 -12.41 6.92
C LEU A 26 -11.36 -11.55 7.96
N LYS A 27 -11.05 -12.15 9.11
CA LYS A 27 -10.17 -11.52 10.10
C LYS A 27 -8.72 -11.76 9.68
N ASN A 28 -8.10 -10.73 9.11
CA ASN A 28 -6.69 -10.75 8.75
C ASN A 28 -5.89 -9.84 9.71
N PRO A 29 -5.64 -10.27 10.96
CA PRO A 29 -5.02 -9.43 11.99
C PRO A 29 -3.59 -8.99 11.66
N HIS A 30 -2.94 -9.63 10.68
CA HIS A 30 -1.59 -9.30 10.23
C HIS A 30 -1.58 -8.45 8.94
N LYS A 31 -2.73 -8.30 8.27
CA LYS A 31 -2.90 -7.32 7.20
C LYS A 31 -3.42 -6.04 7.86
N GLY A 32 -2.51 -5.30 8.47
CA GLY A 32 -2.84 -3.96 8.93
C GLY A 32 -3.02 -2.99 7.75
N TRP A 33 -3.36 -1.76 8.08
CA TRP A 33 -3.65 -0.74 7.08
C TRP A 33 -2.37 -0.14 6.49
N TYR A 34 -2.49 0.22 5.21
CA TYR A 34 -1.48 0.97 4.46
C TYR A 34 -1.98 2.39 4.28
N VAL A 35 -1.16 3.35 4.65
CA VAL A 35 -1.35 4.74 4.27
C VAL A 35 -0.46 5.05 3.09
N HIS A 36 -1.09 5.46 2.00
CA HIS A 36 -0.40 6.02 0.84
C HIS A 36 0.06 7.43 1.19
N TYR A 37 1.30 7.54 1.66
CA TYR A 37 1.83 8.79 2.19
C TYR A 37 2.55 9.62 1.11
N ILE A 38 3.27 8.96 0.21
CA ILE A 38 3.75 9.55 -1.04
C ILE A 38 3.29 8.65 -2.17
N ASP A 39 2.60 9.22 -3.16
CA ASP A 39 2.19 8.52 -4.36
C ASP A 39 2.47 9.40 -5.60
N ASN A 40 3.38 8.97 -6.49
CA ASN A 40 3.82 9.72 -7.68
C ASN A 40 4.70 10.96 -7.40
N GLY A 41 5.74 10.75 -6.61
CA GLY A 41 6.85 11.69 -6.48
C GLY A 41 6.72 12.66 -5.31
N MET A 42 7.87 13.04 -4.77
CA MET A 42 8.06 13.76 -3.53
C MET A 42 7.86 15.27 -3.67
N VAL A 43 8.23 15.83 -4.82
CA VAL A 43 8.17 17.28 -5.11
C VAL A 43 6.79 17.72 -5.61
N ARG A 44 5.90 16.80 -5.99
CA ARG A 44 4.59 17.14 -6.53
C ARG A 44 3.57 17.28 -5.40
N PRO A 45 2.98 18.46 -5.17
CA PRO A 45 2.05 18.68 -4.06
C PRO A 45 0.72 17.93 -4.23
N THR A 46 0.35 17.56 -5.47
CA THR A 46 -0.95 16.95 -5.81
C THR A 46 -1.25 15.64 -5.10
N TYR A 47 -0.25 14.96 -4.54
CA TYR A 47 -0.40 13.66 -3.88
C TYR A 47 0.09 13.66 -2.43
N ARG A 48 0.32 14.84 -1.83
CA ARG A 48 0.95 14.93 -0.50
C ARG A 48 0.42 16.03 0.43
N ASP A 49 -0.66 16.73 0.08
CA ASP A 49 -0.92 18.05 0.67
C ASP A 49 -2.08 18.15 1.68
N LYS A 50 -2.72 17.04 2.08
CA LYS A 50 -3.93 17.13 2.92
C LYS A 50 -3.80 16.68 4.36
N MET A 51 -2.70 16.02 4.75
CA MET A 51 -2.49 15.69 6.16
C MET A 51 -1.90 16.90 6.90
N PRO A 52 -2.46 17.28 8.06
CA PRO A 52 -1.83 18.23 8.95
C PRO A 52 -0.42 17.76 9.33
N HIS A 53 0.52 18.70 9.48
CA HIS A 53 1.84 18.38 10.00
C HIS A 53 1.74 17.70 11.38
N GLY A 54 2.43 16.57 11.54
CA GLY A 54 2.42 15.79 12.79
C GLY A 54 1.16 14.96 13.02
N ASP A 55 0.22 14.91 12.06
CA ASP A 55 -0.86 13.93 12.10
C ASP A 55 -0.27 12.55 11.78
N LEU A 56 -0.20 11.69 12.80
CA LEU A 56 0.34 10.33 12.71
C LEU A 56 -0.76 9.29 12.58
N LEU A 57 -2.02 9.71 12.38
CA LEU A 57 -3.19 8.85 12.24
C LEU A 57 -3.33 7.83 13.40
N GLU A 58 -2.98 8.26 14.62
CA GLU A 58 -3.03 7.42 15.83
C GLU A 58 -4.44 6.96 16.16
N ASP A 59 -5.44 7.69 15.69
CA ASP A 59 -6.86 7.38 15.80
C ASP A 59 -7.33 6.30 14.81
N PHE A 60 -6.48 5.89 13.84
CA PHE A 60 -6.82 4.86 12.86
C PHE A 60 -6.35 3.45 13.31
N PRO A 61 -7.26 2.59 13.81
CA PRO A 61 -6.88 1.33 14.43
C PRO A 61 -6.32 0.34 13.42
N GLY A 62 -5.09 -0.14 13.68
CA GLY A 62 -4.42 -1.15 12.86
C GLY A 62 -3.57 -0.59 11.72
N LEU A 63 -3.32 0.73 11.70
CA LEU A 63 -2.27 1.29 10.85
C LEU A 63 -0.94 0.63 11.19
N SER A 64 -0.26 0.12 10.17
CA SER A 64 0.98 -0.66 10.36
C SER A 64 2.01 -0.43 9.28
N HIS A 65 1.61 0.12 8.13
CA HIS A 65 2.50 0.31 6.99
C HIS A 65 2.34 1.71 6.39
N LEU A 66 3.48 2.33 6.14
CA LEU A 66 3.60 3.54 5.35
C LEU A 66 4.05 3.17 3.93
N TYR A 67 3.25 3.52 2.94
CA TYR A 67 3.57 3.34 1.54
C TYR A 67 4.22 4.60 0.99
N LEU A 68 5.43 4.45 0.46
CA LEU A 68 6.23 5.51 -0.13
C LEU A 68 6.57 5.13 -1.57
N ARG A 69 6.06 5.91 -2.52
CA ARG A 69 6.43 5.83 -3.93
C ARG A 69 7.06 7.14 -4.38
N VAL A 70 8.37 7.08 -4.58
CA VAL A 70 9.22 8.23 -4.90
C VAL A 70 9.72 8.09 -6.33
N ASP A 71 9.76 9.19 -7.08
CA ASP A 71 10.32 9.18 -8.43
C ASP A 71 11.85 9.26 -8.33
N TRP A 72 12.56 8.57 -9.23
CA TRP A 72 14.02 8.58 -9.23
C TRP A 72 14.58 10.01 -9.33
N ALA A 73 13.95 10.85 -10.16
CA ALA A 73 14.32 12.25 -10.33
C ALA A 73 14.17 13.11 -9.06
N ASP A 74 13.43 12.64 -8.04
CA ASP A 74 13.32 13.34 -6.76
C ASP A 74 14.52 13.03 -5.84
N ILE A 75 15.12 11.85 -6.01
CA ILE A 75 16.24 11.36 -5.22
C ILE A 75 17.56 11.73 -5.89
N GLU A 76 17.62 11.76 -7.21
CA GLU A 76 18.80 12.16 -7.99
C GLU A 76 18.39 13.31 -8.93
N PRO A 77 18.40 14.57 -8.44
CA PRO A 77 18.05 15.72 -9.27
C PRO A 77 19.04 15.95 -10.41
N GLU A 78 20.32 15.64 -10.19
CA GLU A 78 21.41 15.71 -11.16
C GLU A 78 22.23 14.40 -11.10
N GLU A 79 22.80 13.95 -12.22
CA GLU A 79 23.53 12.68 -12.30
C GLU A 79 24.70 12.65 -11.29
N GLY A 80 24.65 11.70 -10.37
CA GLY A 80 25.61 11.51 -9.29
C GLY A 80 25.32 12.29 -8.00
N GLU A 81 24.33 13.17 -7.99
CA GLU A 81 23.95 14.00 -6.84
C GLU A 81 22.66 13.46 -6.19
N PHE A 82 22.80 12.76 -5.07
CA PHE A 82 21.67 12.15 -4.37
C PHE A 82 21.18 12.99 -3.18
N ASP A 83 19.86 13.19 -3.08
CA ASP A 83 19.18 13.81 -1.95
C ASP A 83 18.15 12.88 -1.32
N PHE A 84 18.43 12.44 -0.09
CA PHE A 84 17.54 11.60 0.72
C PHE A 84 16.91 12.34 1.91
N SER A 85 17.15 13.65 2.03
CA SER A 85 16.80 14.43 3.23
C SER A 85 15.33 14.35 3.61
N GLU A 86 14.45 14.34 2.62
CA GLU A 86 13.01 14.24 2.84
C GLU A 86 12.59 12.81 3.21
N LEU A 87 13.24 11.77 2.71
CA LEU A 87 13.02 10.40 3.18
C LEU A 87 13.47 10.24 4.65
N ASP A 88 14.61 10.81 5.01
CA ASP A 88 15.11 10.81 6.39
C ASP A 88 14.14 11.54 7.33
N ARG A 89 13.57 12.66 6.89
CA ARG A 89 12.56 13.41 7.65
C ARG A 89 11.31 12.54 7.91
N ILE A 90 10.84 11.81 6.90
CA ILE A 90 9.67 10.93 7.02
C ILE A 90 9.97 9.76 7.95
N PHE A 91 11.14 9.16 7.81
CA PHE A 91 11.55 8.06 8.69
C PHE A 91 11.60 8.51 10.14
N ALA A 92 12.21 9.67 10.42
CA ALA A 92 12.24 10.21 11.78
C ALA A 92 10.83 10.52 12.33
N GLU A 93 9.90 10.97 11.47
CA GLU A 93 8.51 11.25 11.85
C GLU A 93 7.71 9.97 12.17
N TRP A 94 7.97 8.88 11.45
CA TRP A 94 7.19 7.62 11.53
C TRP A 94 7.92 6.45 12.21
N GLU A 95 9.15 6.65 12.68
CA GLU A 95 9.99 5.61 13.30
C GLU A 95 9.27 4.94 14.48
N GLY A 96 9.35 3.60 14.53
CA GLY A 96 8.76 2.80 15.60
C GLY A 96 7.23 2.67 15.56
N ARG A 97 6.55 3.31 14.61
CA ARG A 97 5.07 3.33 14.50
C ARG A 97 4.55 2.48 13.34
N CYS A 98 5.24 2.53 12.21
CA CYS A 98 4.88 1.79 11.01
C CYS A 98 6.10 1.12 10.39
N ASN A 99 5.86 0.03 9.68
CA ASN A 99 6.82 -0.52 8.73
C ASN A 99 6.78 0.29 7.43
N PHE A 100 7.92 0.41 6.76
CA PHE A 100 8.01 1.11 5.48
C PHE A 100 7.98 0.14 4.31
N SER A 101 7.22 0.46 3.26
CA SER A 101 7.19 -0.30 2.02
C SER A 101 7.50 0.61 0.84
N PHE A 102 8.57 0.29 0.12
CA PHE A 102 8.97 0.94 -1.14
C PHE A 102 8.44 0.15 -2.34
N ARG A 103 7.93 0.86 -3.35
CA ARG A 103 7.46 0.28 -4.62
C ARG A 103 7.82 1.15 -5.79
#